data_AF-Q6NG31-F1
#
_entry.id   AF-Q6NG31-F1
#
_cell.length_a   1.000
_cell.length_b   1.000
_cell.length_c   1.000
_cell.angle_alpha   90.00
_cell.angle_beta   90.00
_cell.angle_gamma   90.00
#
_symmetry.space_group_name_H-M   'P 1'
#
loop_
_entity.id
_entity.type
_entity.pdbx_description
1 polymer ?
#
loop_
_entity_poly.entity_id
_entity_poly.type
_entity_poly.pdbx_seq_one_letter_code
_entity_poly.pdbx_strand_id
1 'polypeptide(L)' 'MMAQLEPSRSAPRNLDGLADVLREFHVTRINCSSWQLSVADSERVMHVLVDERIALVITP' A
#
# COMPACT_ATOMS: atom_id res chain seq x y z
N MET A 1 -13.96 9.51 -6.38
CA MET A 1 -13.78 8.31 -7.23
C MET A 1 -12.86 7.38 -6.48
N MET A 2 -13.36 6.22 -6.01
CA MET A 2 -12.54 5.22 -5.33
C MET A 2 -11.82 4.41 -6.42
N ALA A 3 -10.49 4.33 -6.38
CA ALA A 3 -9.75 3.47 -7.30
C ALA A 3 -10.11 2.00 -7.00
N GLN A 4 -10.88 1.37 -7.89
CA GLN A 4 -11.08 -0.08 -7.86
C GLN A 4 -9.96 -0.71 -8.68
N LEU A 5 -9.12 -1.51 -8.04
CA LEU A 5 -8.26 -2.45 -8.76
C LEU A 5 -9.17 -3.46 -9.47
N GLU A 6 -9.12 -3.48 -10.81
CA GLU A 6 -9.79 -4.50 -11.62
C GLU A 6 -9.45 -5.89 -11.06
N PRO A 7 -10.44 -6.79 -10.87
CA PRO A 7 -10.23 -8.11 -10.24
C PRO A 7 -9.24 -9.01 -11.00
N SER A 8 -8.88 -8.63 -12.23
CA SER A 8 -7.93 -9.31 -13.12
C SER A 8 -6.47 -8.91 -12.87
N ARG A 9 -6.19 -7.84 -12.09
CA ARG A 9 -4.81 -7.40 -11.83
C ARG A 9 -4.24 -8.25 -10.71
N SER A 10 -3.23 -9.05 -11.03
CA SER A 10 -2.46 -9.78 -10.01
C SER A 10 -1.96 -8.81 -8.94
N ALA A 11 -2.20 -9.13 -7.67
CA ALA A 11 -1.67 -8.36 -6.57
C ALA A 11 -0.14 -8.20 -6.73
N PRO A 12 0.41 -7.02 -6.41
CA PRO A 12 1.85 -6.81 -6.47
C PRO A 12 2.56 -7.87 -5.63
N ARG A 13 3.53 -8.55 -6.25
CA ARG A 13 4.29 -9.64 -5.61
C ARG A 13 5.52 -9.15 -4.85
N ASN A 14 5.87 -7.88 -5.01
CA ASN A 14 7.01 -7.23 -4.39
C ASN A 14 6.66 -5.77 -4.02
N LEU A 15 7.56 -5.14 -3.29
CA LEU A 15 7.41 -3.76 -2.80
C LEU A 15 7.47 -2.73 -3.92
N ASP A 16 8.27 -2.95 -4.95
CA ASP A 16 8.36 -2.05 -6.11
C ASP A 16 7.05 -2.02 -6.89
N GLY A 17 6.45 -3.18 -7.14
CA GLY A 17 5.14 -3.27 -7.79
C GLY A 17 4.02 -2.68 -6.94
N LEU A 18 4.16 -2.70 -5.61
CA LEU A 18 3.25 -1.97 -4.73
C LEU A 18 3.43 -0.44 -4.92
N ALA A 19 4.67 0.05 -4.93
CA ALA A 19 4.96 1.47 -5.16
C ALA A 19 4.45 1.97 -6.52
N ASP A 20 4.66 1.20 -7.59
CA ASP A 20 4.16 1.52 -8.93
C ASP A 20 2.64 1.64 -8.97
N VAL A 21 1.93 0.70 -8.34
CA VAL A 21 0.46 0.76 -8.25
C VAL A 21 0.02 1.98 -7.45
N LEU A 22 0.66 2.26 -6.32
CA LEU A 22 0.31 3.42 -5.49
C LEU A 22 0.54 4.74 -6.24
N ARG A 23 1.62 4.84 -7.02
CA ARG A 23 1.91 5.97 -7.92
C ARG A 23 0.87 6.11 -9.02
N GLU A 24 0.56 5.01 -9.71
CA GLU A 24 -0.39 4.98 -10.83
C GLU A 24 -1.77 5.48 -10.41
N PHE A 25 -2.24 5.07 -9.23
CA PHE A 25 -3.54 5.48 -8.71
C PHE A 25 -3.50 6.79 -7.90
N HIS A 26 -2.33 7.45 -7.83
CA HIS A 26 -2.11 8.65 -7.02
C HIS A 26 -2.63 8.51 -5.58
N VAL A 27 -2.38 7.34 -4.98
CA VAL A 27 -2.82 7.05 -3.62
C VAL A 27 -2.04 7.95 -2.67
N THR A 28 -2.75 8.68 -1.81
CA THR A 28 -2.15 9.57 -0.80
C THR A 28 -2.46 9.10 0.63
N ARG A 29 -3.43 8.19 0.78
CA ARG A 29 -3.86 7.66 2.07
C ARG A 29 -4.31 6.22 1.94
N ILE A 30 -3.82 5.36 2.84
CA ILE A 30 -4.25 3.98 3.00
C ILE A 30 -4.90 3.86 4.37
N ASN A 31 -6.11 3.31 4.40
CA ASN A 31 -6.78 2.95 5.65
C ASN A 31 -6.71 1.42 5.79
N CYS A 32 -6.02 0.94 6.81
CA CYS A 32 -5.86 -0.48 7.08
C CYS A 32 -6.53 -0.85 8.40
N SER A 33 -7.55 -1.69 8.33
CA SER A 33 -8.29 -2.19 9.51
C SER A 33 -7.72 -3.46 10.12
N SER A 34 -6.85 -4.18 9.40
CA SER A 34 -6.31 -5.45 9.86
C SER A 34 -4.89 -5.63 9.35
N TRP A 35 -3.96 -4.87 9.95
CA TRP A 35 -2.54 -4.96 9.66
C TRP A 35 -1.95 -6.25 10.25
N GLN A 36 -1.74 -7.27 9.42
CA GLN A 36 -1.27 -8.61 9.83
C GLN A 36 0.16 -8.92 9.39
N LEU A 37 0.94 -7.91 8.99
CA LEU A 37 2.33 -8.09 8.58
C LEU A 37 3.24 -8.30 9.80
N SER A 38 4.32 -9.07 9.60
CA SER A 38 5.39 -9.17 10.59
C SER A 38 6.05 -7.80 10.81
N VAL A 39 6.75 -7.59 11.93
CA VAL A 39 7.42 -6.30 12.20
C VAL A 39 8.42 -5.96 11.09
N ALA A 40 9.22 -6.95 10.66
CA ALA A 40 10.22 -6.77 9.60
C ALA A 40 9.58 -6.42 8.24
N ASP A 41 8.45 -7.05 7.89
CA ASP A 41 7.74 -6.73 6.64
C ASP A 41 7.00 -5.39 6.75
N SER A 42 6.49 -5.06 7.94
CA SER A 42 5.83 -3.80 8.20
C SER A 42 6.77 -2.62 8.00
N GLU A 43 8.01 -2.72 8.53
CA GLU A 43 9.04 -1.69 8.32
C GLU A 43 9.34 -1.47 6.84
N ARG A 44 9.47 -2.56 6.07
CA ARG A 44 9.73 -2.48 4.63
C ARG A 44 8.57 -1.83 3.86
N VAL A 45 7.33 -2.19 4.18
CA VAL A 45 6.15 -1.54 3.56
C VAL A 45 6.08 -0.08 3.98
N MET A 46 6.33 0.24 5.26
CA MET A 46 6.32 1.61 5.76
C MET A 46 7.36 2.48 5.06
N HIS A 47 8.55 1.93 4.76
CA HIS A 47 9.56 2.62 3.97
C HIS A 47 9.05 3.02 2.58
N VAL A 48 8.36 2.12 1.88
CA VAL A 48 7.74 2.43 0.58
C VAL A 48 6.68 3.51 0.73
N LEU A 49 5.80 3.40 1.73
CA LEU A 49 4.75 4.38 1.95
C LEU A 49 5.32 5.77 2.26
N VAL A 50 6.41 5.85 3.02
CA VAL A 50 7.10 7.12 3.30
C VAL A 50 7.74 7.71 2.05
N ASP A 51 8.39 6.90 1.22
CA ASP A 51 9.00 7.34 -0.04
C ASP A 51 7.93 7.90 -1.01
N GLU A 52 6.79 7.23 -1.08
CA GLU A 52 5.63 7.67 -1.87
C GLU A 52 4.79 8.78 -1.21
N ARG A 53 5.16 9.23 0.00
CA ARG A 53 4.41 10.23 0.81
C ARG A 53 2.96 9.86 1.07
N ILE A 54 2.71 8.59 1.37
CA ILE A 54 1.40 8.02 1.62
C ILE A 54 1.15 7.94 3.12
N ALA A 55 0.01 8.49 3.56
CA ALA A 55 -0.42 8.39 4.94
C ALA A 55 -1.05 7.02 5.22
N LEU A 56 -0.44 6.21 6.09
CA LEU A 56 -1.05 4.99 6.61
C LEU A 56 -1.85 5.32 7.87
N VAL A 57 -3.15 5.01 7.85
CA VAL A 57 -4.03 5.07 9.01
C VAL A 57 -4.38 3.64 9.37
N ILE A 58 -4.00 3.21 10.57
CA ILE A 58 -4.39 1.90 11.10
C ILE A 58 -5.61 2.12 12.00
N THR A 59 -6.75 1.59 11.60
CA THR A 59 -7.96 1.59 12.43
C THR A 59 -8.02 0.29 13.23
N PRO A 60 -8.39 0.36 14.53
CA PRO A 60 -8.57 -0.83 15.36
C PRO A 60 -9.76 -1.70 14.92
#